data_AF-A0A4P9VKH3-F1
#
_entry.id   AF-A0A4P9VKH3-F1
#
_cell.length_a   1.000
_cell.length_b   1.000
_cell.length_c   1.000
_cell.angle_alpha   90.00
_cell.angle_beta   90.00
_cell.angle_gamma   90.00
#
_symmetry.space_group_name_H-M   'P 1'
#
loop_
_entity.id
_entity.type
_entity.pdbx_description
1 polymer ?
#
loop_
_entity_poly.entity_id
_entity_poly.type
_entity_poly.pdbx_seq_one_letter_code
_entity_poly.pdbx_strand_id
1 'polypeptide(L)'
;MNTMKYEELPPTLQAIVKVDDFLSAYSISDSKSVIVWVVNSDLGKQEELEFSTFENRLLSRKERESAMPTGETTIFSELGVEVLTDYKLEVATNVLYEMYKIFSVDSKKIIAEKSQIYFTPYKSTLKEIVINALDDYQFPKLYEGWDENEKINYWVEVLYRLRRQTGESGGHEDDIFNRSLIDQMMQVDSKVVNLLPTCLKRLANIEQLDEHSLTSAFEAKSGCRLK
;
A
#
# COMPACT_ATOMS: atom_id res chain seq x y z
N MET A 1 12.29 8.90 15.75
CA MET A 1 13.03 7.65 15.44
C MET A 1 14.31 8.03 14.73
N ASN A 2 15.45 7.45 15.09
CA ASN A 2 16.71 7.74 14.41
C ASN A 2 17.22 6.48 13.71
N THR A 3 17.50 6.57 12.41
CA THR A 3 18.08 5.48 11.63
C THR A 3 19.44 5.09 12.18
N MET A 4 19.72 3.79 12.21
CA MET A 4 20.98 3.20 12.63
C MET A 4 21.56 2.34 11.53
N LYS A 5 22.89 2.37 11.39
CA LYS A 5 23.65 1.41 10.60
C LYS A 5 23.90 0.13 11.40
N TYR A 6 24.26 -0.95 10.70
CA TYR A 6 24.53 -2.23 11.33
C TYR A 6 25.64 -2.14 12.40
N GLU A 7 26.71 -1.38 12.12
CA GLU A 7 27.85 -1.22 13.04
C GLU A 7 27.49 -0.47 14.33
N GLU A 8 26.38 0.26 14.32
CA GLU A 8 25.87 1.03 15.45
C GLU A 8 24.93 0.20 16.35
N LEU A 9 24.53 -1.00 15.91
CA LEU A 9 23.68 -1.88 16.71
C LEU A 9 24.39 -2.32 18.00
N PRO A 10 23.65 -2.55 19.10
CA PRO A 10 24.23 -3.13 20.32
C PRO A 10 24.98 -4.44 20.02
N PRO A 11 26.15 -4.71 20.63
CA PRO A 11 26.94 -5.90 20.33
C PRO A 11 26.18 -7.23 20.49
N THR A 12 25.27 -7.29 21.46
CA THR A 12 24.36 -8.42 21.68
C THR A 12 23.39 -8.64 20.53
N LEU A 13 22.92 -7.55 19.90
CA LEU A 13 22.04 -7.60 18.75
C LEU A 13 22.82 -7.97 17.48
N GLN A 14 24.05 -7.46 17.30
CA GLN A 14 24.95 -7.88 16.22
C GLN A 14 25.32 -9.37 16.30
N ALA A 15 25.33 -9.95 17.49
CA ALA A 15 25.56 -11.39 17.66
C ALA A 15 24.36 -12.25 17.22
N ILE A 16 23.17 -11.66 17.09
CA ILE A 16 21.92 -12.35 16.72
C ILE A 16 21.58 -12.10 15.25
N VAL A 17 21.65 -10.84 14.82
CA VAL A 17 21.34 -10.42 13.45
C VAL A 17 22.60 -10.50 12.62
N LYS A 18 22.59 -11.29 11.54
CA LYS A 18 23.70 -11.34 10.60
C LYS A 18 23.69 -10.10 9.71
N VAL A 19 24.87 -9.61 9.34
CA VAL A 19 25.01 -8.46 8.44
C VAL A 19 24.33 -8.68 7.08
N ASP A 20 24.38 -9.91 6.55
CA ASP A 20 23.78 -10.24 5.25
C ASP A 20 22.24 -10.24 5.27
N ASP A 21 21.65 -10.48 6.45
CA ASP A 21 20.19 -10.47 6.63
C ASP A 21 19.68 -9.07 7.02
N PHE A 22 20.56 -8.13 7.37
CA PHE A 22 20.18 -6.80 7.85
C PHE A 22 19.65 -5.90 6.73
N LEU A 23 18.49 -5.28 6.96
CA LEU A 23 17.89 -4.32 6.03
C LEU A 23 17.97 -2.90 6.56
N SER A 24 17.46 -2.67 7.77
CA SER A 24 17.46 -1.36 8.41
C SER A 24 17.28 -1.47 9.92
N ALA A 25 17.62 -0.41 10.64
CA ALA A 25 17.31 -0.29 12.06
C ALA A 25 16.99 1.13 12.47
N TYR A 26 16.21 1.25 13.54
CA TYR A 26 15.78 2.51 14.12
C TYR A 26 15.86 2.45 15.64
N SER A 27 16.47 3.46 16.25
CA SER A 27 16.36 3.67 17.70
C SER A 27 15.08 4.46 18.03
N ILE A 28 14.39 3.97 19.06
CA ILE A 28 13.21 4.57 19.66
C ILE A 28 13.60 5.06 21.05
N SER A 29 13.84 6.37 21.16
CA SER A 29 14.33 6.98 22.41
C SER A 29 13.36 6.79 23.57
N ASP A 30 12.05 6.92 23.32
CA ASP A 30 11.02 6.91 24.35
C ASP A 30 10.88 5.54 25.02
N SER A 31 10.89 4.46 24.22
CA SER A 31 10.81 3.08 24.71
C SER A 31 12.17 2.42 24.94
N LYS A 32 13.28 3.16 24.76
CA LYS A 32 14.66 2.63 24.83
C LYS A 32 14.82 1.33 24.04
N SER A 33 14.23 1.28 22.86
CA SER A 33 14.22 0.08 22.03
C SER A 33 14.86 0.35 20.67
N VAL A 34 15.41 -0.71 20.06
CA VAL A 34 15.90 -0.70 18.68
C VAL A 34 14.99 -1.63 17.87
N ILE A 35 14.37 -1.08 16.83
CA ILE A 35 13.59 -1.85 15.85
C ILE A 35 14.54 -2.21 14.71
N VAL A 36 14.63 -3.49 14.38
CA VAL A 36 15.50 -3.99 13.30
C VAL A 36 14.65 -4.74 12.30
N TRP A 37 14.86 -4.43 11.03
CA TRP A 37 14.29 -5.15 9.90
C TRP A 37 15.32 -6.10 9.33
N VAL A 38 14.96 -7.36 9.21
CA VAL A 38 15.84 -8.42 8.68
C VAL A 38 15.15 -9.22 7.59
N VAL A 39 15.92 -9.86 6.71
CA VAL A 39 15.42 -10.92 5.84
C VAL A 39 15.34 -12.20 6.65
N ASN A 40 14.12 -12.70 6.85
CA ASN A 40 13.92 -14.04 7.38
C ASN A 40 14.06 -15.04 6.22
N SER A 41 15.23 -15.67 6.17
CA SER A 41 15.60 -16.66 5.13
C SER A 41 14.68 -17.88 5.11
N ASP A 42 14.12 -18.29 6.25
CA ASP A 42 13.21 -19.44 6.34
C ASP A 42 11.83 -19.14 5.72
N LEU A 43 11.38 -17.89 5.82
CA LEU A 43 10.09 -17.42 5.29
C LEU A 43 10.21 -16.77 3.90
N GLY A 44 11.43 -16.41 3.47
CA GLY A 44 11.66 -15.60 2.27
C GLY A 44 11.01 -14.21 2.37
N LYS A 45 10.84 -13.69 3.58
CA LYS A 45 10.11 -12.44 3.88
C LYS A 45 10.92 -11.54 4.80
N GLN A 46 10.56 -10.27 4.85
CA GLN A 46 11.11 -9.34 5.84
C GLN A 46 10.44 -9.57 7.19
N GLU A 47 11.21 -9.50 8.27
CA GLU A 47 10.74 -9.62 9.65
C GLU A 47 11.15 -8.40 10.47
N GLU A 48 10.26 -7.96 11.36
CA GLU A 48 10.51 -6.88 12.31
C GLU A 48 10.83 -7.46 13.69
N LEU A 49 12.02 -7.13 14.19
CA LEU A 49 12.50 -7.49 15.52
C LEU A 49 12.56 -6.24 16.40
N GLU A 50 12.22 -6.40 17.68
CA GLU A 50 12.33 -5.33 18.68
C GLU A 50 13.29 -5.74 19.77
N PHE A 51 14.35 -4.94 19.95
CA PHE A 51 15.40 -5.15 20.93
C PHE A 51 15.29 -4.11 22.05
N SER A 52 15.09 -4.55 23.29
CA SER A 52 15.13 -3.66 24.45
C SER A 52 16.58 -3.36 24.81
N THR A 53 16.99 -2.10 24.71
CA THR A 53 18.35 -1.70 25.12
C THR A 53 18.52 -1.70 26.64
N PHE A 54 17.42 -1.59 27.39
CA PHE A 54 17.44 -1.65 28.85
C PHE A 54 17.65 -3.08 29.37
N GLU A 55 16.93 -4.06 28.80
CA GLU A 55 17.06 -5.47 29.18
C GLU A 55 18.13 -6.21 28.39
N ASN A 56 18.67 -5.57 27.36
CA ASN A 56 19.74 -6.07 26.49
C ASN A 56 19.38 -7.40 25.80
N ARG A 57 18.14 -7.52 25.31
CA ARG A 57 17.61 -8.71 24.62
C ARG A 57 16.49 -8.38 23.64
N LEU A 58 16.17 -9.32 22.76
CA LEU A 58 14.97 -9.28 21.94
C LEU A 58 13.70 -9.46 22.79
N LEU A 59 12.67 -8.70 22.45
CA LEU A 59 11.33 -8.85 22.98
C LEU A 59 10.60 -9.95 22.21
N SER A 60 9.95 -10.85 22.94
CA SER A 60 9.06 -11.83 22.35
C SER A 60 7.78 -11.18 21.82
N ARG A 61 7.11 -11.85 20.89
CA ARG A 61 5.82 -11.41 20.36
C ARG A 61 4.83 -11.04 21.46
N LYS A 62 4.68 -11.90 22.48
CA LYS A 62 3.75 -11.68 23.60
C LYS A 62 4.06 -10.41 24.39
N GLU A 63 5.34 -10.11 24.58
CA GLU A 63 5.78 -8.89 25.27
C GLU A 63 5.45 -7.65 24.44
N ARG A 64 5.72 -7.71 23.13
CA ARG A 64 5.37 -6.65 22.20
C ARG A 64 3.86 -6.42 22.14
N GLU A 65 3.05 -7.48 22.07
CA GLU A 65 1.58 -7.40 22.14
C GLU A 65 1.09 -6.78 23.45
N SER A 66 1.72 -7.11 24.58
CA SER A 66 1.35 -6.55 25.89
C SER A 66 1.76 -5.09 26.06
N ALA A 67 2.75 -4.62 25.28
CA ALA A 67 3.27 -3.26 25.32
C ALA A 67 2.65 -2.35 24.22
N MET A 68 1.72 -2.87 23.42
CA MET A 68 1.07 -2.08 22.37
C MET A 68 0.34 -0.86 22.95
N PRO A 69 0.31 0.26 22.21
CA PRO A 69 -0.54 1.37 22.61
C PRO A 69 -2.00 0.93 22.70
N THR A 70 -2.74 1.51 23.63
CA THR A 70 -4.19 1.30 23.69
C THR A 70 -4.84 1.96 22.48
N GLY A 71 -5.79 1.26 21.85
CA GLY A 71 -6.55 1.83 20.75
C GLY A 71 -7.28 3.10 21.17
N GLU A 72 -7.38 4.04 20.24
CA GLU A 72 -7.96 5.36 20.48
C GLU A 72 -9.01 5.72 19.43
N THR A 73 -9.91 6.63 19.78
CA THR A 73 -10.92 7.14 18.87
C THR A 73 -10.72 8.63 18.65
N THR A 74 -10.58 9.01 17.37
CA THR A 74 -10.44 10.41 16.95
C THR A 74 -11.61 10.80 16.07
N ILE A 75 -12.21 11.96 16.33
CA ILE A 75 -13.32 12.49 15.55
C ILE A 75 -12.82 13.64 14.66
N PHE A 76 -13.05 13.52 13.36
CA PHE A 76 -12.82 14.58 12.37
C PHE A 76 -14.17 15.18 11.97
N SER A 77 -14.69 16.09 12.80
CA SER A 77 -16.01 16.70 12.60
C SER A 77 -16.13 17.44 11.26
N GLU A 78 -15.05 18.05 10.79
CA GLU A 78 -15.02 18.77 9.50
C GLU A 78 -15.12 17.83 8.30
N LEU A 79 -14.78 16.55 8.48
CA LEU A 79 -14.87 15.50 7.46
C LEU A 79 -16.07 14.56 7.69
N GLY A 80 -16.84 14.76 8.77
CA GLY A 80 -17.99 13.92 9.10
C GLY A 80 -17.64 12.48 9.44
N VAL A 81 -16.43 12.22 9.95
CA VAL A 81 -15.95 10.85 10.25
C VAL A 81 -15.40 10.68 11.66
N GLU A 82 -15.49 9.45 12.13
CA GLU A 82 -14.94 8.94 13.39
C GLU A 82 -13.96 7.82 13.06
N VAL A 83 -12.78 7.83 13.64
CA VAL A 83 -11.73 6.85 13.35
C VAL A 83 -11.34 6.11 14.61
N LEU A 84 -11.45 4.79 14.56
CA LEU A 84 -10.88 3.90 15.56
C LEU A 84 -9.50 3.46 15.10
N THR A 85 -8.48 3.82 15.87
CA THR A 85 -7.09 3.39 15.69
C THR A 85 -6.82 2.21 16.61
N ASP A 86 -6.26 1.13 16.06
CA ASP A 86 -5.86 -0.07 16.80
C ASP A 86 -4.51 -0.58 16.27
N TYR A 87 -3.91 -1.55 16.95
CA TYR A 87 -2.57 -2.05 16.63
C TYR A 87 -2.55 -3.57 16.52
N LYS A 88 -1.77 -4.09 15.59
CA LYS A 88 -1.65 -5.54 15.39
C LYS A 88 -0.28 -5.93 14.87
N LEU A 89 0.30 -6.97 15.46
CA LEU A 89 1.46 -7.65 14.88
C LEU A 89 1.02 -8.65 13.81
N GLU A 90 1.58 -8.55 12.62
CA GLU A 90 1.40 -9.54 11.56
C GLU A 90 1.98 -10.89 12.01
N VAL A 91 1.27 -11.99 11.72
CA VAL A 91 1.56 -13.30 12.33
C VAL A 91 2.86 -13.89 11.80
N ALA A 92 3.15 -13.70 10.51
CA ALA A 92 4.33 -14.29 9.89
C ALA A 92 5.58 -13.43 10.06
N THR A 93 5.47 -12.11 9.96
CA THR A 93 6.63 -11.21 9.91
C THR A 93 6.86 -10.40 11.18
N ASN A 94 5.99 -10.52 12.18
CA ASN A 94 6.03 -9.73 13.40
C ASN A 94 6.09 -8.21 13.16
N VAL A 95 5.66 -7.75 11.98
CA VAL A 95 5.56 -6.32 11.67
C VAL A 95 4.38 -5.73 12.44
N LEU A 96 4.64 -4.65 13.18
CA LEU A 96 3.60 -3.91 13.87
C LEU A 96 2.89 -2.99 12.89
N TYR A 97 1.59 -3.20 12.72
CA TYR A 97 0.71 -2.33 11.96
C TYR A 97 -0.15 -1.48 12.89
N GLU A 98 -0.34 -0.24 12.49
CA GLU A 98 -1.42 0.61 12.95
C GLU A 98 -2.59 0.46 11.99
N MET A 99 -3.77 0.18 12.53
CA MET A 99 -5.00 -0.15 11.83
C MET A 99 -6.02 0.95 12.05
N TYR A 100 -6.70 1.35 10.99
CA TYR A 100 -7.70 2.42 11.03
C TYR A 100 -9.03 1.90 10.51
N LYS A 101 -10.05 1.97 11.35
CA LYS A 101 -11.44 1.78 10.94
C LYS A 101 -12.13 3.13 10.91
N ILE A 102 -12.55 3.55 9.73
CA ILE A 102 -13.10 4.88 9.48
C ILE A 102 -14.61 4.75 9.34
N PHE A 103 -15.35 5.44 10.19
CA PHE A 103 -16.81 5.41 10.26
C PHE A 103 -17.38 6.75 9.81
N SER A 104 -18.49 6.70 9.08
CA SER A 104 -19.36 7.86 8.87
C SER A 104 -20.01 8.24 10.21
N VAL A 105 -19.92 9.51 10.62
CA VAL A 105 -20.60 9.98 11.84
C VAL A 105 -22.13 9.85 11.69
N ASP A 106 -22.66 10.16 10.51
CA ASP A 106 -24.11 10.16 10.26
C ASP A 106 -24.70 8.76 10.20
N SER A 107 -24.08 7.86 9.42
CA SER A 107 -24.62 6.52 9.19
C SER A 107 -24.10 5.46 10.16
N LYS A 108 -23.04 5.78 10.92
CA LYS A 108 -22.30 4.86 11.81
C LYS A 108 -21.81 3.58 11.12
N LYS A 109 -21.72 3.59 9.79
CA LYS A 109 -21.14 2.50 8.99
C LYS A 109 -19.67 2.74 8.73
N ILE A 110 -18.94 1.64 8.59
CA ILE A 110 -17.56 1.67 8.11
C ILE A 110 -17.57 2.16 6.66
N ILE A 111 -16.80 3.22 6.41
CA ILE A 111 -16.51 3.79 5.10
C ILE A 111 -15.30 3.07 4.50
N ALA A 112 -14.26 2.88 5.31
CA ALA A 112 -13.00 2.30 4.88
C ALA A 112 -12.24 1.67 6.05
N GLU A 113 -11.41 0.68 5.72
CA GLU A 113 -10.37 0.17 6.60
C GLU A 113 -9.01 0.42 5.93
N LYS A 114 -8.06 0.96 6.68
CA LYS A 114 -6.69 1.24 6.21
C LYS A 114 -5.70 0.76 7.25
N SER A 115 -4.44 0.63 6.85
CA SER A 115 -3.35 0.28 7.75
C SER A 115 -2.04 0.87 7.27
N GLN A 116 -1.12 1.13 8.20
CA GLN A 116 0.27 1.43 7.87
C GLN A 116 1.22 0.76 8.85
N ILE A 117 2.47 0.55 8.44
CA ILE A 117 3.53 0.06 9.33
C ILE A 117 3.75 1.10 10.42
N TYR A 118 3.80 0.68 11.68
CA TYR A 118 3.93 1.59 12.82
C TYR A 118 5.35 2.19 12.91
N PHE A 119 6.37 1.35 12.76
CA PHE A 119 7.78 1.76 12.79
C PHE A 119 8.33 2.01 11.38
N THR A 120 7.85 3.09 10.74
CA THR A 120 8.32 3.51 9.42
C THR A 120 8.77 4.97 9.43
N PRO A 121 9.84 5.34 8.69
CA PRO A 121 10.22 6.73 8.50
C PRO A 121 9.23 7.52 7.62
N TYR A 122 8.40 6.83 6.84
CA TYR A 122 7.44 7.43 5.90
C TYR A 122 6.00 7.29 6.41
N LYS A 123 5.75 7.76 7.64
CA LYS A 123 4.44 7.63 8.29
C LYS A 123 3.50 8.73 7.82
N SER A 124 2.36 8.37 7.24
CA SER A 124 1.30 9.32 6.94
C SER A 124 0.61 9.75 8.23
N THR A 125 0.20 11.02 8.29
CA THR A 125 -0.62 11.51 9.40
C THR A 125 -2.01 10.88 9.35
N LEU A 126 -2.67 10.78 10.50
CA LEU A 126 -4.04 10.26 10.56
C LEU A 126 -4.99 11.03 9.63
N LYS A 127 -4.84 12.35 9.55
CA LYS A 127 -5.67 13.20 8.68
C LYS A 127 -5.46 12.88 7.20
N GLU A 128 -4.21 12.69 6.75
CA GLU A 128 -3.94 12.30 5.36
C GLU A 128 -4.54 10.94 5.03
N ILE A 129 -4.45 9.97 5.94
CA ILE A 129 -5.03 8.63 5.76
C ILE A 129 -6.55 8.73 5.61
N VAL A 130 -7.20 9.55 6.44
CA VAL A 130 -8.65 9.79 6.40
C VAL A 130 -9.07 10.47 5.10
N ILE A 131 -8.37 11.52 4.68
CA ILE A 131 -8.66 12.23 3.42
C ILE A 131 -8.55 11.26 2.24
N ASN A 132 -7.43 10.52 2.14
CA ASN A 132 -7.24 9.54 1.06
C ASN A 132 -8.33 8.45 1.08
N ALA A 133 -8.72 7.97 2.25
CA ALA A 133 -9.78 6.97 2.36
C ALA A 133 -11.17 7.51 1.96
N LEU A 134 -11.44 8.79 2.24
CA LEU A 134 -12.66 9.46 1.80
C LEU A 134 -12.66 9.68 0.29
N ASP A 135 -11.53 10.10 -0.27
CA ASP A 135 -11.37 10.26 -1.72
C ASP A 135 -11.60 8.92 -2.42
N ASP A 136 -10.99 7.83 -1.95
CA ASP A 136 -11.21 6.48 -2.47
C ASP A 136 -12.70 6.06 -2.39
N TYR A 137 -13.35 6.36 -1.27
CA TYR A 137 -14.76 6.02 -1.06
C TYR A 137 -15.71 6.83 -1.95
N GLN A 138 -15.41 8.11 -2.19
CA GLN A 138 -16.22 9.00 -3.02
C GLN A 138 -15.93 8.83 -4.52
N PHE A 139 -14.75 8.32 -4.87
CA PHE A 139 -14.28 8.21 -6.24
C PHE A 139 -15.28 7.53 -7.18
N PRO A 140 -15.93 6.39 -6.85
CA PRO A 140 -16.90 5.76 -7.75
C PRO A 140 -18.07 6.69 -8.12
N LYS A 141 -18.57 7.49 -7.18
CA LYS A 141 -19.66 8.44 -7.42
C LYS A 141 -19.19 9.66 -8.23
N LEU A 142 -17.99 10.15 -7.94
CA LEU A 142 -17.36 11.22 -8.72
C LEU A 142 -17.17 10.77 -10.17
N TYR A 143 -16.58 9.58 -10.36
CA TYR A 143 -16.36 8.94 -11.64
C TYR A 143 -17.66 8.72 -12.41
N GLU A 144 -18.74 8.28 -11.75
CA GLU A 144 -20.04 8.07 -12.41
C GLU A 144 -20.55 9.35 -13.10
N GLY A 145 -20.37 10.50 -12.43
CA GLY A 145 -20.77 11.82 -12.94
C GLY A 145 -19.91 12.40 -14.05
N TRP A 146 -18.76 11.80 -14.35
CA TRP A 146 -17.89 12.23 -15.45
C TRP A 146 -18.50 11.92 -16.82
N ASP A 147 -18.21 12.81 -17.78
CA ASP A 147 -18.52 12.57 -19.17
C ASP A 147 -17.62 11.47 -19.78
N GLU A 148 -17.96 11.03 -20.98
CA GLU A 148 -17.23 9.95 -21.64
C GLU A 148 -15.74 10.30 -21.89
N ASN A 149 -15.43 11.55 -22.21
CA ASN A 149 -14.05 11.97 -22.47
C ASN A 149 -13.22 12.01 -21.21
N GLU A 150 -13.77 12.49 -20.10
CA GLU A 150 -13.15 12.48 -18.78
C GLU A 150 -12.83 11.03 -18.34
N LYS A 151 -13.80 10.12 -18.50
CA LYS A 151 -13.63 8.69 -18.20
C LYS A 151 -12.55 8.04 -19.06
N ILE A 152 -12.52 8.35 -20.36
CA ILE A 152 -11.48 7.87 -21.28
C ILE A 152 -10.12 8.41 -20.86
N ASN A 153 -9.99 9.71 -20.60
CA ASN A 153 -8.72 10.33 -20.22
C ASN A 153 -8.16 9.74 -18.93
N TYR A 154 -9.00 9.52 -17.93
CA TYR A 154 -8.60 8.86 -16.69
C TYR A 154 -8.00 7.48 -16.94
N TRP A 155 -8.69 6.61 -17.70
CA TRP A 155 -8.17 5.28 -17.96
C TRP A 155 -6.92 5.28 -18.84
N VAL A 156 -6.82 6.20 -19.80
CA VAL A 156 -5.59 6.40 -20.59
C VAL A 156 -4.42 6.74 -19.67
N GLU A 157 -4.58 7.68 -18.74
CA GLU A 157 -3.54 8.03 -17.78
C GLU A 157 -3.16 6.87 -16.87
N VAL A 158 -4.15 6.14 -16.35
CA VAL A 158 -3.90 4.95 -15.51
C VAL A 158 -3.10 3.90 -16.27
N LEU A 159 -3.52 3.56 -17.49
CA LEU A 159 -2.83 2.57 -18.32
C LEU A 159 -1.40 3.02 -18.67
N TYR A 160 -1.22 4.28 -19.08
CA TYR A 160 0.10 4.85 -19.36
C TYR A 160 1.04 4.74 -18.15
N ARG A 161 0.59 5.13 -16.95
CA ARG A 161 1.40 5.06 -15.73
C ARG A 161 1.77 3.62 -15.38
N LEU A 162 0.81 2.70 -15.46
CA LEU A 162 1.04 1.28 -15.16
C LEU A 162 2.05 0.64 -16.12
N ARG A 163 1.88 0.88 -17.43
CA ARG A 163 2.82 0.40 -18.46
C ARG A 163 4.23 0.91 -18.21
N ARG A 164 4.36 2.22 -18.00
CA ARG A 164 5.64 2.86 -17.73
C ARG A 164 6.32 2.31 -16.48
N GLN A 165 5.59 2.17 -15.38
CA GLN A 165 6.12 1.59 -14.14
C GLN A 165 6.59 0.15 -14.33
N THR A 166 5.90 -0.63 -15.17
CA THR A 166 6.28 -2.02 -15.47
C THR A 166 7.56 -2.08 -16.29
N GLY A 167 7.71 -1.22 -17.29
CA GLY A 167 8.96 -1.06 -18.04
C GLY A 167 10.12 -0.60 -17.17
N GLU A 168 9.89 0.39 -16.30
CA GLU A 168 10.89 0.90 -15.34
C GLU A 168 11.32 -0.17 -14.31
N SER A 169 10.47 -1.16 -14.05
CA SER A 169 10.76 -2.32 -13.19
C SER A 169 11.44 -3.48 -13.94
N GLY A 170 11.76 -3.31 -15.24
CA GLY A 170 12.41 -4.32 -16.08
C GLY A 170 11.46 -5.38 -16.68
N GLY A 171 10.14 -5.21 -16.50
CA GLY A 171 9.12 -6.06 -17.13
C GLY A 171 8.76 -5.59 -18.54
N HIS A 172 8.00 -6.39 -19.28
CA HIS A 172 7.45 -5.93 -20.55
C HIS A 172 6.21 -5.07 -20.27
N GLU A 173 6.12 -3.87 -20.84
CA GLU A 173 5.06 -2.90 -20.51
C GLU A 173 3.63 -3.47 -20.65
N ASP A 174 3.40 -4.28 -21.68
CA ASP A 174 2.10 -4.92 -21.93
C ASP A 174 1.70 -5.97 -20.87
N ASP A 175 2.61 -6.40 -19.99
CA ASP A 175 2.31 -7.36 -18.90
C ASP A 175 1.25 -6.84 -17.92
N ILE A 176 0.98 -5.54 -17.93
CA ILE A 176 -0.11 -4.93 -17.16
C ILE A 176 -1.50 -5.33 -17.65
N PHE A 177 -1.65 -5.72 -18.93
CA PHE A 177 -2.94 -6.09 -19.52
C PHE A 177 -3.41 -7.48 -19.09
N ASN A 178 -3.34 -7.81 -17.81
CA ASN A 178 -3.79 -9.08 -17.29
C ASN A 178 -5.26 -9.02 -16.84
N ARG A 179 -5.83 -10.19 -16.52
CA ARG A 179 -7.24 -10.28 -16.11
C ARG A 179 -7.57 -9.48 -14.84
N SER A 180 -6.63 -9.42 -13.89
CA SER A 180 -6.81 -8.68 -12.64
C SER A 180 -7.01 -7.19 -12.88
N LEU A 181 -6.31 -6.61 -13.85
CA LEU A 181 -6.51 -5.21 -14.22
C LEU A 181 -7.95 -4.98 -14.72
N ILE A 182 -8.47 -5.85 -15.58
CA ILE A 182 -9.85 -5.74 -16.09
C ILE A 182 -10.87 -5.84 -14.96
N ASP A 183 -10.70 -6.80 -14.07
CA ASP A 183 -11.61 -6.98 -12.94
C ASP A 183 -11.58 -5.74 -12.01
N GLN A 184 -10.42 -5.12 -11.80
CA GLN A 184 -10.30 -3.84 -11.07
C GLN A 184 -10.99 -2.68 -11.80
N MET A 185 -10.79 -2.54 -13.11
CA MET A 185 -11.46 -1.51 -13.90
C MET A 185 -12.99 -1.68 -13.86
N MET A 186 -13.49 -2.92 -13.91
CA MET A 186 -14.91 -3.24 -13.85
C MET A 186 -15.55 -3.00 -12.47
N GLN A 187 -14.76 -3.04 -11.39
CA GLN A 187 -15.23 -2.66 -10.06
C GLN A 187 -15.52 -1.15 -9.96
N VAL A 188 -14.76 -0.34 -10.69
CA VAL A 188 -14.99 1.12 -10.78
C VAL A 188 -16.14 1.41 -11.76
N ASP A 189 -16.12 0.81 -12.95
CA ASP A 189 -17.16 0.96 -13.95
C ASP A 189 -17.44 -0.37 -14.67
N SER A 190 -18.60 -0.96 -14.39
CA SER A 190 -19.07 -2.19 -15.03
C SER A 190 -19.12 -2.15 -16.57
N LYS A 191 -19.14 -0.95 -17.17
CA LYS A 191 -19.19 -0.72 -18.62
C LYS A 191 -17.86 -0.21 -19.20
N VAL A 192 -16.78 -0.19 -18.42
CA VAL A 192 -15.46 0.29 -18.84
C VAL A 192 -14.96 -0.36 -20.14
N VAL A 193 -15.34 -1.62 -20.38
CA VAL A 193 -14.99 -2.37 -21.60
C VAL A 193 -15.43 -1.66 -22.88
N ASN A 194 -16.52 -0.88 -22.82
CA ASN A 194 -17.00 -0.09 -23.96
C ASN A 194 -16.10 1.12 -24.26
N LEU A 195 -15.35 1.61 -23.26
CA LEU A 195 -14.43 2.74 -23.40
C LEU A 195 -13.04 2.28 -23.87
N LEU A 196 -12.66 1.03 -23.54
CA LEU A 196 -11.32 0.48 -23.78
C LEU A 196 -10.81 0.60 -25.22
N PRO A 197 -11.60 0.37 -26.29
CA PRO A 197 -11.12 0.60 -27.65
C PRO A 197 -10.60 2.02 -27.86
N THR A 198 -11.34 3.01 -27.36
CA THR A 198 -10.96 4.42 -27.47
C THR A 198 -9.79 4.77 -26.55
N CYS A 199 -9.73 4.19 -25.34
CA CYS A 199 -8.59 4.34 -24.44
C CYS A 199 -7.29 3.82 -25.07
N LEU A 200 -7.29 2.60 -25.61
CA LEU A 200 -6.11 1.99 -26.24
C LEU A 200 -5.66 2.77 -27.46
N LYS A 201 -6.60 3.25 -28.28
CA LYS A 201 -6.28 4.15 -29.39
C LYS A 201 -5.59 5.44 -28.95
N ARG A 202 -6.11 6.10 -27.90
CA ARG A 202 -5.47 7.32 -27.35
C ARG A 202 -4.10 7.01 -26.75
N LEU A 203 -3.97 5.90 -26.03
CA LEU A 203 -2.71 5.44 -25.45
C LEU A 203 -1.65 5.17 -26.52
N ALA A 204 -2.02 4.45 -27.60
CA ALA A 204 -1.14 4.21 -28.73
C ALA A 204 -0.62 5.51 -29.36
N ASN A 205 -1.49 6.53 -29.49
CA ASN A 205 -1.07 7.84 -30.00
C ASN A 205 -0.09 8.56 -29.05
N ILE A 206 -0.32 8.50 -27.73
CA ILE A 206 0.55 9.14 -26.73
C ILE A 206 1.93 8.49 -26.70
N GLU A 207 1.97 7.16 -26.78
CA GLU A 207 3.21 6.37 -26.72
C GLU A 207 3.85 6.15 -28.11
N GLN A 208 3.23 6.66 -29.18
CA GLN A 208 3.67 6.50 -30.57
C GLN A 208 3.80 5.04 -31.01
N LEU A 209 2.84 4.21 -30.61
CA LEU A 209 2.74 2.78 -30.93
C LEU A 209 1.72 2.53 -32.04
N ASP A 210 1.81 1.34 -32.64
CA ASP A 210 0.78 0.84 -33.54
C ASP A 210 -0.48 0.41 -32.76
N GLU A 211 -1.61 1.05 -33.06
CA GLU A 211 -2.91 0.82 -32.39
C GLU A 211 -3.34 -0.65 -32.45
N HIS A 212 -3.15 -1.30 -33.61
CA HIS A 212 -3.55 -2.70 -33.80
C HIS A 212 -2.71 -3.64 -32.95
N SER A 213 -1.39 -3.43 -32.92
CA SER A 213 -0.45 -4.21 -32.12
C SER A 213 -0.77 -4.10 -30.63
N LEU A 214 -1.03 -2.88 -30.15
CA LEU A 214 -1.39 -2.63 -28.75
C LEU A 214 -2.71 -3.31 -28.37
N THR A 215 -3.73 -3.17 -29.23
CA THR A 215 -5.02 -3.81 -29.02
C THR A 215 -4.89 -5.33 -29.00
N SER A 216 -4.11 -5.90 -29.92
CA SER A 216 -3.87 -7.35 -29.98
C SER A 216 -3.15 -7.86 -28.71
N ALA A 217 -2.17 -7.12 -28.21
CA ALA A 217 -1.47 -7.45 -26.97
C ALA A 217 -2.40 -7.40 -25.76
N PHE A 218 -3.25 -6.36 -25.68
CA PHE A 218 -4.28 -6.23 -24.66
C PHE A 218 -5.22 -7.44 -24.66
N GLU A 219 -5.81 -7.80 -25.80
CA GLU A 219 -6.77 -8.90 -25.89
C GLU A 219 -6.13 -10.25 -25.55
N ALA A 220 -4.90 -10.48 -26.03
CA ALA A 220 -4.17 -11.73 -25.82
C ALA A 220 -3.82 -11.95 -24.34
N LYS A 221 -3.39 -10.90 -23.63
CA LYS A 221 -2.98 -11.01 -22.22
C LYS A 221 -4.16 -10.94 -21.25
N SER A 222 -5.18 -10.14 -21.56
CA SER A 222 -6.30 -9.92 -20.64
C SER A 222 -7.40 -10.98 -20.80
N GLY A 223 -7.46 -11.62 -21.98
CA GLY A 223 -8.58 -12.47 -22.39
C GLY A 223 -9.88 -11.70 -22.64
N CYS A 224 -9.85 -10.36 -22.60
CA CYS A 224 -10.99 -9.49 -22.89
C CYS A 224 -10.96 -9.13 -24.37
N ARG A 225 -11.95 -9.61 -25.13
CA ARG A 225 -12.11 -9.23 -26.55
C ARG A 225 -12.88 -7.93 -26.66
N LEU A 226 -12.27 -6.96 -27.34
CA LEU A 226 -12.84 -5.67 -27.64
C LEU A 226 -13.59 -5.75 -28.97
N LYS A 227 -14.71 -5.04 -29.09
CA LYS A 227 -15.54 -5.01 -30.29
C LYS A 227 -15.40 -3.69 -31.01
#